data_AF-A0AAV4IZC4-F1
#
_entry.id   AF-A0AAV4IZC4-F1
#
_cell.length_a   1.000
_cell.length_b   1.000
_cell.length_c   1.000
_cell.angle_alpha   90.00
_cell.angle_beta   90.00
_cell.angle_gamma   90.00
#
_symmetry.space_group_name_H-M   'P 1'
#
loop_
_entity.id
_entity.type
_entity.pdbx_description
1 polymer ?
#
loop_
_entity_poly.entity_id
_entity_poly.type
_entity_poly.pdbx_seq_one_letter_code
_entity_poly.pdbx_strand_id
1 'polypeptide(L)'
;MEEYITQVRDTVNRLLPKNAKEVEWWVKLRRPEDILKKHPTYFYLEIVLYVLAFLTFCHAMRSGGRFRWMWFATIAHGLTVESLSYFVPDIDNFWHAQSMVMFLGQRLPLHIIVFYPVFIYTACAAVSHMNLRWWAEPFAVGLSVVLIDIPFDIMGVKLLWWTWHDDDPNIFDRHYWVPWTSYYFHATFASSFTFLFFGLRRLLCRPGLKYQSCGFFCELPILIITGLFAMPLGILQFVPVYHPLHDNLGIHSEVCVLILFSIYAMIVWSADRTPYEGARLSSSNFGALALAILLHYSFYIYLVFTAKPENQVSLGLHQQIGNCNVPIKVLTPFGQ
;
A
#
# COMPACT_ATOMS: atom_id res chain seq x y z
N MET A 1 17.81 0.68 40.65
CA MET A 1 16.53 0.21 40.06
C MET A 1 15.47 1.31 40.12
N GLU A 2 15.25 1.95 41.27
CA GLU A 2 14.34 3.11 41.38
C GLU A 2 14.74 4.30 40.49
N GLU A 3 16.03 4.63 40.39
CA GLU A 3 16.53 5.70 39.53
C GLU A 3 16.22 5.45 38.04
N TYR A 4 16.36 4.21 37.58
CA TYR A 4 15.99 3.79 36.22
C TYR A 4 14.48 3.87 35.99
N ILE A 5 13.67 3.45 36.97
CA ILE A 5 12.20 3.55 36.90
C ILE A 5 11.76 5.02 36.81
N THR A 6 12.38 5.91 37.58
CA THR A 6 12.11 7.36 37.53
C THR A 6 12.52 7.95 36.19
N GLN A 7 13.69 7.58 35.65
CA GLN A 7 14.14 8.03 34.34
C GLN A 7 13.23 7.56 33.19
N VAL A 8 12.77 6.30 33.23
CA VAL A 8 11.79 5.78 32.26
C VAL A 8 10.46 6.51 32.41
N ARG A 9 9.98 6.72 33.63
CA ARG A 9 8.73 7.46 33.89
C ARG A 9 8.80 8.91 33.38
N ASP A 10 9.90 9.61 33.61
CA ASP A 10 10.09 10.97 33.12
C ASP A 10 10.21 11.03 31.59
N THR A 11 10.84 10.01 31.00
CA THR A 11 10.92 9.87 29.53
C THR A 11 9.53 9.63 28.94
N VAL A 12 8.75 8.73 29.52
CA VAL A 12 7.36 8.45 29.10
C VAL A 12 6.49 9.69 29.28
N ASN A 13 6.58 10.38 30.43
CA ASN A 13 5.81 11.60 30.69
C ASN A 13 6.19 12.77 29.75
N ARG A 14 7.43 12.79 29.24
CA ARG A 14 7.83 13.74 28.19
C ARG A 14 7.27 13.40 26.81
N LEU A 15 7.13 12.11 26.50
CA LEU A 15 6.65 11.61 25.21
C LEU A 15 5.12 11.56 25.12
N LEU A 16 4.42 11.48 26.25
CA LEU A 16 2.97 11.48 26.28
C LEU A 16 2.40 12.87 25.91
N PRO A 17 1.31 12.91 25.11
CA PRO A 17 0.66 14.16 24.76
C PRO A 17 0.14 14.87 26.00
N LYS A 18 0.49 16.15 26.15
CA LYS A 18 0.25 16.96 27.35
C LYS A 18 -1.09 17.68 27.33
N ASN A 19 -1.71 17.79 26.16
CA ASN A 19 -2.99 18.47 25.99
C ASN A 19 -3.82 17.83 24.86
N ALA A 20 -5.09 18.21 24.79
CA ALA A 20 -6.04 17.69 23.81
C ALA A 20 -5.59 17.92 22.35
N LYS A 21 -4.87 19.01 22.05
CA LYS A 21 -4.38 19.29 20.69
C LYS A 21 -3.27 18.32 20.28
N GLU A 22 -2.38 17.98 21.20
CA GLU A 22 -1.33 16.98 20.98
C GLU A 22 -1.93 15.57 20.78
N VAL A 23 -2.97 15.22 21.54
CA VAL A 23 -3.73 13.97 21.32
C VAL A 23 -4.38 13.98 19.93
N GLU A 24 -5.04 15.08 19.56
CA GLU A 24 -5.74 15.23 18.28
C GLU A 24 -4.79 15.17 17.07
N TRP A 25 -3.52 15.56 17.26
CA TRP A 25 -2.48 15.36 16.26
C TRP A 25 -2.20 13.87 16.04
N TRP A 26 -2.08 13.06 17.11
CA TRP A 26 -1.83 11.63 16.98
C TRP A 26 -3.04 10.86 16.43
N VAL A 27 -4.23 11.15 16.94
CA VAL A 27 -5.46 10.49 16.54
C VAL A 27 -6.65 11.43 16.64
N LYS A 28 -7.44 11.49 15.58
CA LYS A 28 -8.71 12.21 15.55
C LYS A 28 -9.85 11.29 15.19
N LEU A 29 -10.87 11.28 16.05
CA LEU A 29 -12.10 10.54 15.86
C LEU A 29 -13.20 11.48 15.39
N ARG A 30 -13.92 11.08 14.33
CA ARG A 30 -15.08 11.81 13.81
C ARG A 30 -16.34 10.99 13.96
N ARG A 31 -17.47 11.71 14.00
CA ARG A 31 -18.78 11.06 14.04
C ARG A 31 -19.08 10.47 12.66
N PRO A 32 -19.43 9.17 12.57
CA PRO A 32 -19.81 8.53 11.32
C PRO A 32 -20.92 9.27 10.55
N GLU A 33 -21.88 9.84 11.27
CA GLU A 33 -23.01 10.58 10.68
C GLU A 33 -22.57 11.79 9.85
N ASP A 34 -21.50 12.47 10.24
CA ASP A 34 -21.02 13.66 9.53
C ASP A 34 -20.42 13.29 8.18
N ILE A 35 -19.71 12.16 8.13
CA ILE A 35 -19.11 11.60 6.92
C ILE A 35 -20.22 11.04 6.02
N LEU A 36 -21.16 10.28 6.58
CA LEU A 36 -22.27 9.71 5.81
C LEU A 36 -23.12 10.79 5.11
N LYS A 37 -23.34 11.94 5.75
CA LYS A 37 -24.10 13.07 5.17
C LYS A 37 -23.38 13.77 4.02
N LYS A 38 -22.05 13.88 4.08
CA LYS A 38 -21.25 14.69 3.14
C LYS A 38 -20.54 13.85 2.09
N HIS A 39 -20.12 12.65 2.45
CA HIS A 39 -19.25 11.78 1.67
C HIS A 39 -19.60 10.30 1.87
N PRO A 40 -20.85 9.88 1.57
CA PRO A 40 -21.34 8.55 1.88
C PRO A 40 -20.51 7.42 1.24
N THR A 41 -20.00 7.64 0.02
CA THR A 41 -19.21 6.62 -0.67
C THR A 41 -17.88 6.34 0.03
N TYR A 42 -17.28 7.36 0.62
CA TYR A 42 -16.05 7.24 1.41
C TYR A 42 -16.31 6.50 2.73
N PHE A 43 -17.44 6.80 3.39
CA PHE A 43 -17.85 6.03 4.57
C PHE A 43 -18.06 4.55 4.24
N TYR A 44 -18.73 4.23 3.12
CA TYR A 44 -18.91 2.84 2.70
C TYR A 44 -17.58 2.14 2.41
N LEU A 45 -16.64 2.84 1.78
CA LEU A 45 -15.29 2.33 1.56
C LEU A 45 -14.60 1.96 2.87
N GLU A 46 -14.65 2.85 3.88
CA GLU A 46 -14.03 2.58 5.20
C GLU A 46 -14.56 1.26 5.78
N ILE A 47 -15.89 1.10 5.81
CA ILE A 47 -16.54 -0.09 6.35
C ILE A 47 -16.15 -1.34 5.56
N VAL A 48 -16.16 -1.27 4.23
CA VAL A 48 -15.76 -2.40 3.38
C VAL A 48 -14.31 -2.78 3.64
N LEU A 49 -13.37 -1.82 3.63
CA LEU A 49 -11.96 -2.11 3.90
C LEU A 49 -11.73 -2.67 5.31
N TYR A 50 -12.47 -2.23 6.32
CA TYR A 50 -12.38 -2.82 7.67
C TYR A 50 -12.86 -4.27 7.69
N VAL A 51 -13.96 -4.58 6.99
CA VAL A 51 -14.44 -5.96 6.86
C VAL A 51 -13.42 -6.82 6.11
N LEU A 52 -12.87 -6.34 5.00
CA LEU A 52 -11.85 -7.04 4.23
C LEU A 52 -10.59 -7.28 5.07
N ALA A 53 -10.13 -6.27 5.81
CA ALA A 53 -8.99 -6.38 6.69
C ALA A 53 -9.21 -7.38 7.82
N PHE A 54 -10.42 -7.43 8.38
CA PHE A 54 -10.79 -8.43 9.37
C PHE A 54 -10.77 -9.85 8.78
N LEU A 55 -11.25 -10.04 7.56
CA LEU A 55 -11.19 -11.33 6.86
C LEU A 55 -9.74 -11.77 6.59
N THR A 56 -8.88 -10.87 6.10
CA THR A 56 -7.47 -11.19 5.86
C THR A 56 -6.71 -11.45 7.16
N PHE A 57 -7.02 -10.70 8.23
CA PHE A 57 -6.48 -10.93 9.57
C PHE A 57 -6.89 -12.29 10.13
N CYS A 58 -8.18 -12.64 10.05
CA CYS A 58 -8.69 -13.94 10.48
C CYS A 58 -8.00 -15.07 9.71
N HIS A 59 -7.85 -14.92 8.40
CA HIS A 59 -7.11 -15.88 7.58
C HIS A 59 -5.64 -15.98 8.04
N ALA A 60 -4.95 -14.86 8.24
CA ALA A 60 -3.56 -14.84 8.68
C ALA A 60 -3.36 -15.53 10.04
N MET A 61 -4.26 -15.28 10.99
CA MET A 61 -4.21 -15.88 12.33
C MET A 61 -4.53 -17.37 12.31
N ARG A 62 -5.54 -17.81 11.54
CA ARG A 62 -5.93 -19.23 11.44
C ARG A 62 -4.91 -20.06 10.68
N SER A 63 -4.34 -19.54 9.60
CA SER A 63 -3.28 -20.20 8.83
C SER A 63 -1.96 -20.27 9.61
N GLY A 64 -1.76 -19.35 10.55
CA GLY A 64 -0.61 -19.37 11.46
C GLY A 64 0.72 -19.18 10.73
N GLY A 65 1.80 -19.71 11.33
CA GLY A 65 3.14 -19.64 10.74
C GLY A 65 3.55 -18.21 10.38
N ARG A 66 4.06 -18.03 9.15
CA ARG A 66 4.51 -16.74 8.60
C ARG A 66 3.39 -15.85 8.10
N PHE A 67 2.17 -16.36 7.91
CA PHE A 67 1.05 -15.53 7.46
C PHE A 67 0.76 -14.39 8.44
N ARG A 68 0.83 -14.65 9.75
CA ARG A 68 0.68 -13.63 10.80
C ARG A 68 1.71 -12.51 10.65
N TRP A 69 2.97 -12.89 10.49
CA TRP A 69 4.09 -11.97 10.33
C TRP A 69 4.00 -11.17 9.03
N MET A 70 3.55 -11.81 7.95
CA MET A 70 3.35 -11.16 6.66
C MET A 70 2.26 -10.07 6.76
N TRP A 71 1.15 -10.35 7.45
CA TRP A 71 0.08 -9.38 7.66
C TRP A 71 0.57 -8.15 8.44
N PHE A 72 1.31 -8.34 9.52
CA PHE A 72 1.90 -7.21 10.25
C PHE A 72 3.03 -6.51 9.46
N ALA A 73 3.79 -7.24 8.66
CA ALA A 73 4.79 -6.64 7.77
C ALA A 73 4.15 -5.73 6.73
N THR A 74 2.96 -6.07 6.20
CA THR A 74 2.25 -5.17 5.27
C THR A 74 1.82 -3.87 5.95
N ILE A 75 1.42 -3.90 7.23
CA ILE A 75 1.15 -2.67 8.00
C ILE A 75 2.43 -1.87 8.20
N ALA A 76 3.53 -2.51 8.61
CA ALA A 76 4.80 -1.82 8.79
C ALA A 76 5.27 -1.15 7.49
N HIS A 77 5.13 -1.84 6.36
CA HIS A 77 5.41 -1.29 5.05
C HIS A 77 4.53 -0.08 4.72
N GLY A 78 3.22 -0.19 4.92
CA GLY A 78 2.30 0.92 4.68
C GLY A 78 2.62 2.14 5.52
N LEU A 79 2.86 1.95 6.83
CA LEU A 79 3.26 3.05 7.71
C LEU A 79 4.55 3.74 7.23
N THR A 80 5.52 2.98 6.69
CA THR A 80 6.73 3.57 6.10
C THR A 80 6.42 4.38 4.84
N VAL A 81 5.64 3.82 3.90
CA VAL A 81 5.27 4.50 2.65
C VAL A 81 4.52 5.80 2.95
N GLU A 82 3.43 5.71 3.71
CA GLU A 82 2.58 6.88 4.00
C GLU A 82 3.33 7.95 4.80
N SER A 83 4.15 7.57 5.78
CA SER A 83 4.93 8.55 6.55
C SER A 83 5.93 9.29 5.66
N LEU A 84 6.58 8.59 4.72
CA LEU A 84 7.50 9.25 3.79
C LEU A 84 6.73 10.17 2.83
N SER A 85 5.60 9.72 2.29
CA SER A 85 4.75 10.51 1.40
C SER A 85 4.21 11.78 2.06
N TYR A 86 3.93 11.78 3.38
CA TYR A 86 3.36 12.96 4.04
C TYR A 86 4.38 13.93 4.63
N PHE A 87 5.60 13.46 4.92
CA PHE A 87 6.60 14.24 5.65
C PHE A 87 7.85 14.58 4.83
N VAL A 88 7.98 14.05 3.61
CA VAL A 88 9.01 14.47 2.65
C VAL A 88 8.37 15.43 1.64
N PRO A 89 8.74 16.73 1.62
CA PRO A 89 8.08 17.73 0.79
C PRO A 89 8.02 17.40 -0.71
N ASP A 90 9.07 16.79 -1.27
CA ASP A 90 9.13 16.44 -2.70
C ASP A 90 8.25 15.23 -3.08
N ILE A 91 7.68 14.52 -2.10
CA ILE A 91 6.83 13.33 -2.30
C ILE A 91 5.38 13.60 -1.82
N ASP A 92 5.14 14.73 -1.14
CA ASP A 92 3.82 15.14 -0.68
C ASP A 92 2.95 15.66 -1.83
N ASN A 93 2.40 14.72 -2.60
CA ASN A 93 1.64 14.99 -3.80
C ASN A 93 0.21 14.42 -3.79
N PHE A 94 -0.29 14.00 -2.63
CA PHE A 94 -1.70 13.62 -2.46
C PHE A 94 -2.26 13.93 -1.06
N TRP A 95 -3.59 14.09 -1.00
CA TRP A 95 -4.30 14.38 0.23
C TRP A 95 -5.57 13.55 0.34
N HIS A 96 -5.71 12.82 1.44
CA HIS A 96 -6.92 12.06 1.74
C HIS A 96 -8.05 12.95 2.26
N ALA A 97 -9.27 12.55 1.89
CA ALA A 97 -10.47 12.96 2.57
C ALA A 97 -10.44 12.55 4.06
N GLN A 98 -11.35 13.11 4.84
CA GLN A 98 -11.32 13.00 6.28
C GLN A 98 -12.21 11.86 6.79
N SER A 99 -11.57 10.77 7.17
CA SER A 99 -12.20 9.51 7.60
C SER A 99 -12.66 9.54 9.07
N MET A 100 -13.31 8.46 9.53
CA MET A 100 -13.75 8.29 10.92
C MET A 100 -12.59 8.31 11.90
N VAL A 101 -11.48 7.69 11.52
CA VAL A 101 -10.28 7.57 12.35
C VAL A 101 -9.08 8.02 11.53
N MET A 102 -8.54 9.18 11.87
CA MET A 102 -7.34 9.71 11.24
C MET A 102 -6.18 9.72 12.22
N PHE A 103 -4.98 9.50 11.70
CA PHE A 103 -3.71 9.60 12.41
C PHE A 103 -2.82 10.68 11.81
N LEU A 104 -1.71 10.98 12.49
CA LEU A 104 -0.59 11.77 11.99
C LEU A 104 -1.01 13.14 11.43
N GLY A 105 -1.56 13.99 12.29
CA GLY A 105 -1.98 15.34 11.92
C GLY A 105 -3.18 15.36 10.97
N GLN A 106 -4.03 14.32 11.02
CA GLN A 106 -5.17 14.14 10.11
C GLN A 106 -4.75 13.87 8.64
N ARG A 107 -3.60 13.22 8.45
CA ARG A 107 -3.06 12.86 7.12
C ARG A 107 -3.29 11.40 6.76
N LEU A 108 -3.28 10.50 7.76
CA LEU A 108 -3.33 9.05 7.56
C LEU A 108 -4.68 8.46 8.01
N PRO A 109 -5.60 8.14 7.10
CA PRO A 109 -6.81 7.41 7.44
C PRO A 109 -6.53 5.99 7.93
N LEU A 110 -7.31 5.48 8.89
CA LEU A 110 -7.19 4.08 9.34
C LEU A 110 -7.42 3.07 8.21
N HIS A 111 -8.32 3.37 7.25
CA HIS A 111 -8.58 2.46 6.15
C HIS A 111 -7.36 2.30 5.22
N ILE A 112 -6.49 3.31 5.13
CA ILE A 112 -5.22 3.22 4.40
C ILE A 112 -4.21 2.35 5.14
N ILE A 113 -4.16 2.40 6.48
CA ILE A 113 -3.31 1.48 7.25
C ILE A 113 -3.69 0.02 6.98
N VAL A 114 -4.99 -0.28 6.89
CA VAL A 114 -5.47 -1.64 6.63
C VAL A 114 -5.61 -1.99 5.14
N PHE A 115 -5.45 -1.03 4.23
CA PHE A 115 -5.41 -1.25 2.79
C PHE A 115 -4.23 -2.17 2.40
N TYR A 116 -3.04 -1.93 2.96
CA TYR A 116 -1.85 -2.73 2.68
C TYR A 116 -2.03 -4.24 2.95
N PRO A 117 -2.55 -4.68 4.11
CA PRO A 117 -2.89 -6.09 4.33
C PRO A 117 -4.09 -6.57 3.52
N VAL A 118 -5.00 -5.72 3.04
CA VAL A 118 -6.05 -6.18 2.12
C VAL A 118 -5.46 -6.49 0.75
N PHE A 119 -4.48 -5.72 0.29
CA PHE A 119 -3.97 -5.80 -1.08
C PHE A 119 -2.76 -6.73 -1.19
N ILE A 120 -1.66 -6.38 -0.50
CA ILE A 120 -0.39 -7.09 -0.64
C ILE A 120 -0.48 -8.49 -0.04
N TYR A 121 -1.05 -8.64 1.16
CA TYR A 121 -1.17 -9.96 1.79
C TYR A 121 -2.09 -10.89 0.99
N THR A 122 -3.20 -10.37 0.47
CA THR A 122 -4.12 -11.16 -0.37
C THR A 122 -3.44 -11.57 -1.67
N ALA A 123 -2.72 -10.65 -2.33
CA ALA A 123 -1.94 -10.96 -3.53
C ALA A 123 -0.86 -12.02 -3.26
N CYS A 124 -0.08 -11.88 -2.19
CA CYS A 124 0.91 -12.88 -1.77
C CYS A 124 0.27 -14.26 -1.55
N ALA A 125 -0.87 -14.33 -0.85
CA ALA A 125 -1.55 -15.58 -0.60
C ALA A 125 -2.15 -16.17 -1.89
N ALA A 126 -2.78 -15.37 -2.74
CA ALA A 126 -3.35 -15.81 -4.02
C ALA A 126 -2.27 -16.34 -4.97
N VAL A 127 -1.18 -15.58 -5.17
CA VAL A 127 -0.07 -15.96 -6.05
C VAL A 127 0.66 -17.20 -5.52
N SER A 128 0.64 -17.46 -4.21
CA SER A 128 1.21 -18.70 -3.66
C SER A 128 0.57 -19.96 -4.22
N HIS A 129 -0.72 -19.90 -4.60
CA HIS A 129 -1.43 -21.02 -5.21
C HIS A 129 -1.05 -21.24 -6.68
N MET A 130 -0.40 -20.27 -7.33
CA MET A 130 0.14 -20.45 -8.68
C MET A 130 1.40 -21.33 -8.69
N ASN A 131 2.00 -21.60 -7.52
CA ASN A 131 3.19 -22.44 -7.38
C ASN A 131 4.32 -22.01 -8.34
N LEU A 132 4.51 -20.70 -8.49
CA LEU A 132 5.58 -20.14 -9.31
C LEU A 132 6.94 -20.35 -8.64
N ARG A 133 8.00 -20.29 -9.45
CA ARG A 133 9.37 -20.27 -8.92
C ARG A 133 9.60 -19.00 -8.10
N TRP A 134 10.46 -19.11 -7.09
CA TRP A 134 10.75 -18.02 -6.14
C TRP A 134 11.22 -16.72 -6.80
N TRP A 135 11.81 -16.78 -7.99
CA TRP A 135 12.28 -15.60 -8.74
C TRP A 135 11.17 -14.91 -9.54
N ALA A 136 10.06 -15.59 -9.83
CA ALA A 136 8.93 -15.02 -10.58
C ALA A 136 7.77 -14.59 -9.68
N GLU A 137 7.62 -15.28 -8.54
CA GLU A 137 6.52 -15.03 -7.60
C GLU A 137 6.39 -13.55 -7.18
N PRO A 138 7.45 -12.81 -6.83
CA PRO A 138 7.33 -11.40 -6.45
C PRO A 138 6.73 -10.52 -7.54
N PHE A 139 7.06 -10.78 -8.81
CA PHE A 139 6.54 -10.04 -9.95
C PHE A 139 5.06 -10.35 -10.20
N ALA A 140 4.64 -11.60 -10.01
CA ALA A 140 3.23 -11.97 -10.04
C ALA A 140 2.45 -11.30 -8.90
N VAL A 141 3.03 -11.17 -7.69
CA VAL A 141 2.42 -10.41 -6.60
C VAL A 141 2.27 -8.95 -6.98
N GLY A 142 3.32 -8.32 -7.53
CA GLY A 142 3.28 -6.93 -8.00
C GLY A 142 2.14 -6.67 -8.99
N LEU A 143 2.04 -7.49 -10.03
CA LEU A 143 0.94 -7.40 -11.01
C LEU A 143 -0.43 -7.64 -10.36
N SER A 144 -0.53 -8.60 -9.44
CA SER A 144 -1.79 -8.91 -8.75
C SER A 144 -2.26 -7.77 -7.85
N VAL A 145 -1.33 -7.06 -7.18
CA VAL A 145 -1.67 -5.87 -6.39
C VAL A 145 -2.23 -4.78 -7.28
N VAL A 146 -1.60 -4.49 -8.42
CA VAL A 146 -2.13 -3.51 -9.39
C VAL A 146 -3.52 -3.88 -9.88
N LEU A 147 -3.77 -5.17 -10.17
CA LEU A 147 -5.11 -5.61 -10.59
C LEU A 147 -6.18 -5.33 -9.52
N ILE A 148 -5.87 -5.61 -8.26
CA ILE A 148 -6.76 -5.30 -7.13
C ILE A 148 -6.95 -3.78 -6.98
N ASP A 149 -5.91 -3.00 -7.30
CA ASP A 149 -5.83 -1.58 -7.04
C ASP A 149 -6.51 -0.68 -8.07
N ILE A 150 -6.43 -1.02 -9.36
CA ILE A 150 -7.07 -0.24 -10.45
C ILE A 150 -8.49 0.27 -10.11
N PRO A 151 -9.46 -0.58 -9.69
CA PRO A 151 -10.80 -0.08 -9.38
C PRO A 151 -10.85 0.80 -8.13
N PHE A 152 -9.99 0.54 -7.13
CA PHE A 152 -9.88 1.38 -5.93
C PHE A 152 -9.36 2.76 -6.30
N ASP A 153 -8.27 2.82 -7.08
CA ASP A 153 -7.61 4.07 -7.43
C ASP A 153 -8.48 4.97 -8.31
N ILE A 154 -9.06 4.39 -9.37
CA ILE A 154 -9.95 5.11 -10.29
C ILE A 154 -11.19 5.64 -9.56
N MET A 155 -11.83 4.80 -8.74
CA MET A 155 -13.03 5.20 -8.01
C MET A 155 -12.70 6.18 -6.88
N GLY A 156 -11.53 6.06 -6.27
CA GLY A 156 -11.08 6.96 -5.21
C GLY A 156 -10.89 8.38 -5.68
N VAL A 157 -10.20 8.58 -6.80
CA VAL A 157 -10.05 9.91 -7.40
C VAL A 157 -11.40 10.42 -7.91
N LYS A 158 -12.16 9.58 -8.63
CA LYS A 158 -13.48 9.96 -9.17
C LYS A 158 -14.48 10.39 -8.09
N LEU A 159 -14.43 9.77 -6.91
CA LEU A 159 -15.33 10.05 -5.78
C LEU A 159 -14.66 10.92 -4.70
N LEU A 160 -13.51 11.53 -4.99
CA LEU A 160 -12.78 12.47 -4.13
C LEU A 160 -12.35 11.89 -2.76
N TRP A 161 -12.13 10.58 -2.67
CA TRP A 161 -11.60 9.91 -1.47
C TRP A 161 -10.17 10.38 -1.15
N TRP A 162 -9.44 10.76 -2.19
CA TRP A 162 -8.23 11.57 -2.12
C TRP A 162 -8.09 12.36 -3.41
N THR A 163 -7.21 13.35 -3.37
CA THR A 163 -6.84 14.18 -4.50
C THR A 163 -5.33 14.10 -4.71
N TRP A 164 -4.92 14.21 -5.96
CA TRP A 164 -3.52 14.28 -6.36
C TRP A 164 -3.14 15.74 -6.63
N HIS A 165 -1.86 16.06 -6.52
CA HIS A 165 -1.33 17.36 -6.91
C HIS A 165 -1.50 17.53 -8.43
N ASP A 166 -2.11 18.62 -8.89
CA ASP A 166 -2.48 18.79 -10.30
C ASP A 166 -1.27 18.98 -11.22
N ASP A 167 -0.30 19.78 -10.78
CA ASP A 167 0.84 20.23 -11.61
C ASP A 167 2.20 19.55 -11.29
N ASP A 168 2.23 18.50 -10.47
CA ASP A 168 3.50 17.82 -10.15
C ASP A 168 3.95 17.00 -11.37
N PRO A 169 5.14 17.29 -11.95
CA PRO A 169 5.62 16.63 -13.16
C PRO A 169 5.83 15.11 -12.98
N ASN A 170 6.05 14.62 -11.76
CA ASN A 170 6.25 13.18 -11.49
C ASN A 170 4.94 12.37 -11.56
N ILE A 171 3.79 13.04 -11.47
CA ILE A 171 2.46 12.40 -11.45
C ILE A 171 1.50 13.01 -12.48
N PHE A 172 2.03 13.82 -13.40
CA PHE A 172 1.26 14.58 -14.37
C PHE A 172 0.52 13.68 -15.37
N ASP A 173 1.20 12.66 -15.89
CA ASP A 173 0.65 11.69 -16.82
C ASP A 173 -0.33 10.75 -16.12
N ARG A 174 -1.59 10.73 -16.57
CA ARG A 174 -2.70 10.07 -15.86
C ARG A 174 -3.54 9.15 -16.73
N HIS A 175 -4.14 8.16 -16.07
CA HIS A 175 -5.18 7.29 -16.58
C HIS A 175 -6.42 7.41 -15.69
N TYR A 176 -7.53 7.92 -16.22
CA TYR A 176 -8.74 8.25 -15.44
C TYR A 176 -8.43 9.11 -14.20
N TRP A 177 -7.59 10.14 -14.37
CA TRP A 177 -7.09 11.03 -13.30
C TRP A 177 -6.15 10.41 -12.26
N VAL A 178 -5.88 9.12 -12.36
CA VAL A 178 -4.88 8.42 -11.53
C VAL A 178 -3.51 8.51 -12.20
N PRO A 179 -2.45 8.94 -11.50
CA PRO A 179 -1.10 8.94 -12.05
C PRO A 179 -0.63 7.55 -12.50
N TRP A 180 -0.01 7.46 -13.67
CA TRP A 180 0.59 6.20 -14.13
C TRP A 180 1.66 5.67 -13.16
N THR A 181 2.39 6.57 -12.51
CA THR A 181 3.39 6.25 -11.49
C THR A 181 2.80 5.59 -10.25
N SER A 182 1.51 5.81 -9.91
CA SER A 182 0.82 5.10 -8.82
C SER A 182 0.86 3.58 -9.05
N TYR A 183 0.41 3.13 -10.22
CA TYR A 183 0.42 1.70 -10.59
C TYR A 183 1.83 1.13 -10.63
N TYR A 184 2.80 1.94 -11.03
CA TYR A 184 4.21 1.56 -10.98
C TYR A 184 4.64 1.26 -9.53
N PHE A 185 4.41 2.19 -8.61
CA PHE A 185 4.79 2.04 -7.20
C PHE A 185 4.09 0.85 -6.55
N HIS A 186 2.80 0.67 -6.79
CA HIS A 186 2.07 -0.51 -6.30
C HIS A 186 2.69 -1.82 -6.78
N ALA A 187 3.06 -1.93 -8.07
CA ALA A 187 3.71 -3.11 -8.60
C ALA A 187 5.09 -3.36 -7.98
N THR A 188 5.97 -2.35 -7.96
CA THR A 188 7.34 -2.54 -7.52
C THR A 188 7.46 -2.66 -6.01
N PHE A 189 6.64 -1.95 -5.24
CA PHE A 189 6.67 -2.03 -3.77
C PHE A 189 6.18 -3.40 -3.31
N ALA A 190 5.10 -3.93 -3.89
CA ALA A 190 4.61 -5.27 -3.57
C ALA A 190 5.57 -6.38 -4.03
N SER A 191 6.23 -6.21 -5.19
CA SER A 191 7.31 -7.10 -5.64
C SER A 191 8.49 -7.08 -4.67
N SER A 192 9.01 -5.90 -4.33
CA SER A 192 10.10 -5.73 -3.37
C SER A 192 9.76 -6.25 -1.98
N PHE A 193 8.54 -6.01 -1.50
CA PHE A 193 8.02 -6.56 -0.26
C PHE A 193 8.12 -8.09 -0.26
N THR A 194 7.66 -8.73 -1.33
CA THR A 194 7.68 -10.19 -1.46
C THR A 194 9.11 -10.73 -1.53
N PHE A 195 9.99 -10.07 -2.28
CA PHE A 195 11.42 -10.41 -2.34
C PHE A 195 12.09 -10.34 -0.97
N LEU A 196 11.89 -9.26 -0.23
CA LEU A 196 12.49 -9.09 1.10
C LEU A 196 11.90 -10.09 2.09
N PHE A 197 10.57 -10.18 2.17
CA PHE A 197 9.90 -11.02 3.16
C PHE A 197 10.27 -12.50 3.04
N PHE A 198 10.31 -13.04 1.81
CA PHE A 198 10.68 -14.44 1.59
C PHE A 198 12.18 -14.65 1.44
N GLY A 199 12.91 -13.69 0.86
CA GLY A 199 14.34 -13.77 0.60
C GLY A 199 15.20 -13.63 1.85
N LEU A 200 14.89 -12.67 2.73
CA LEU A 200 15.65 -12.42 3.97
C LEU A 200 15.69 -13.63 4.88
N ARG A 201 14.68 -14.50 4.83
CA ARG A 201 14.67 -15.76 5.59
C ARG A 201 15.88 -16.64 5.25
N ARG A 202 16.30 -16.70 3.98
CA ARG A 202 17.46 -17.52 3.57
C ARG A 202 18.77 -16.97 4.13
N LEU A 203 18.82 -15.67 4.43
CA LEU A 203 20.01 -14.99 4.92
C LEU A 203 20.07 -14.95 6.45
N LEU A 204 18.93 -14.74 7.10
CA LEU A 204 18.87 -14.47 8.55
C LEU A 204 18.47 -15.69 9.38
N CYS A 205 17.88 -16.72 8.76
CA CYS A 205 17.24 -17.81 9.50
C CYS A 205 17.49 -19.20 8.91
N ARG A 206 17.13 -20.22 9.70
CA ARG A 206 17.26 -21.62 9.27
C ARG A 206 16.35 -21.93 8.06
N PRO A 207 16.82 -22.77 7.11
CA PRO A 207 15.99 -23.29 6.04
C PRO A 207 14.76 -24.01 6.59
N GLY A 208 13.63 -23.91 5.88
CA GLY A 208 12.39 -24.59 6.23
C GLY A 208 11.31 -24.35 5.18
N LEU A 209 10.12 -24.90 5.41
CA LEU A 209 8.98 -24.73 4.51
C LEU A 209 8.58 -23.26 4.42
N LYS A 210 8.28 -22.76 3.22
CA LYS A 210 8.09 -21.33 2.90
C LYS A 210 7.24 -20.54 3.91
N TYR A 211 6.11 -21.11 4.34
CA TYR A 211 5.16 -20.46 5.28
C TYR A 211 5.30 -20.91 6.75
N GLN A 212 6.21 -21.83 7.05
CA GLN A 212 6.52 -22.21 8.42
C GLN A 212 7.33 -21.11 9.10
N SER A 213 6.87 -20.65 10.26
CA SER A 213 7.57 -19.64 11.06
C SER A 213 8.77 -20.27 11.77
N CYS A 214 9.92 -19.60 11.73
CA CYS A 214 11.13 -20.01 12.47
C CYS A 214 11.20 -19.44 13.90
N GLY A 215 10.15 -18.73 14.34
CA GLY A 215 10.04 -18.18 15.69
C GLY A 215 10.21 -16.66 15.74
N PHE A 216 9.85 -16.07 16.87
CA PHE A 216 9.76 -14.62 17.07
C PHE A 216 11.02 -13.87 16.65
N PHE A 217 12.19 -14.31 17.12
CA PHE A 217 13.47 -13.63 16.87
C PHE A 217 13.96 -13.71 15.41
N CYS A 218 13.44 -14.64 14.62
CA CYS A 218 13.70 -14.68 13.19
C CYS A 218 12.72 -13.79 12.42
N GLU A 219 11.43 -13.89 12.73
CA GLU A 219 10.38 -13.25 11.93
C GLU A 219 10.26 -11.75 12.23
N LEU A 220 10.56 -11.30 13.46
CA LEU A 220 10.49 -9.88 13.82
C LEU A 220 11.50 -9.02 13.02
N PRO A 221 12.81 -9.38 12.92
CA PRO A 221 13.74 -8.64 12.05
C PRO A 221 13.30 -8.65 10.58
N ILE A 222 12.80 -9.78 10.07
CA ILE A 222 12.30 -9.86 8.68
C ILE A 222 11.15 -8.89 8.48
N LEU A 223 10.19 -8.84 9.41
CA LEU A 223 9.08 -7.90 9.39
C LEU A 223 9.58 -6.45 9.35
N ILE A 224 10.49 -6.09 10.25
CA ILE A 224 11.02 -4.72 10.36
C ILE A 224 11.77 -4.32 9.09
N ILE A 225 12.70 -5.16 8.64
CA ILE A 225 13.50 -4.88 7.44
C ILE A 225 12.59 -4.82 6.21
N THR A 226 11.64 -5.75 6.07
CA THR A 226 10.69 -5.72 4.95
C THR A 226 9.86 -4.44 4.98
N GLY A 227 9.32 -4.06 6.15
CA GLY A 227 8.54 -2.84 6.30
C GLY A 227 9.30 -1.58 5.88
N LEU A 228 10.54 -1.45 6.36
CA LEU A 228 11.37 -0.27 6.10
C LEU A 228 11.96 -0.21 4.68
N PHE A 229 12.34 -1.36 4.09
CA PHE A 229 13.13 -1.40 2.87
C PHE A 229 12.38 -1.82 1.61
N ALA A 230 11.11 -2.25 1.71
CA ALA A 230 10.33 -2.60 0.52
C ALA A 230 10.12 -1.41 -0.44
N MET A 231 9.82 -0.23 0.10
CA MET A 231 9.69 1.00 -0.72
C MET A 231 11.04 1.39 -1.35
N PRO A 232 12.15 1.56 -0.61
CA PRO A 232 13.46 1.86 -1.21
C PRO A 232 13.86 0.86 -2.30
N LEU A 233 13.69 -0.44 -2.06
CA LEU A 233 13.99 -1.46 -3.07
C LEU A 233 13.07 -1.35 -4.29
N GLY A 234 11.79 -1.00 -4.10
CA GLY A 234 10.86 -0.78 -5.20
C GLY A 234 11.20 0.45 -6.04
N ILE A 235 11.65 1.54 -5.41
CA ILE A 235 12.19 2.71 -6.10
C ILE A 235 13.42 2.33 -6.95
N LEU A 236 14.29 1.44 -6.46
CA LEU A 236 15.42 0.95 -7.28
C LEU A 236 14.98 0.13 -8.50
N GLN A 237 13.80 -0.48 -8.47
CA GLN A 237 13.22 -1.11 -9.67
C GLN A 237 12.63 -0.08 -10.63
N PHE A 238 12.18 1.07 -10.11
CA PHE A 238 11.65 2.20 -10.87
C PHE A 238 12.70 2.95 -11.69
N VAL A 239 13.81 3.26 -11.02
CA VAL A 239 14.83 4.17 -11.54
C VAL A 239 15.37 3.80 -12.94
N PRO A 240 15.72 2.54 -13.25
CA PRO A 240 16.39 2.20 -14.51
C PRO A 240 15.52 2.34 -15.75
N VAL A 241 14.19 2.26 -15.60
CA VAL A 241 13.25 2.39 -16.72
C VAL A 241 12.71 3.81 -16.78
N TYR A 242 12.31 4.37 -15.64
CA TYR A 242 11.57 5.62 -15.64
C TYR A 242 12.45 6.83 -15.95
N HIS A 243 13.53 7.08 -15.20
CA HIS A 243 14.33 8.30 -15.40
C HIS A 243 14.99 8.39 -16.80
N PRO A 244 15.57 7.30 -17.37
CA PRO A 244 16.12 7.38 -18.72
C PRO A 244 15.09 7.62 -19.81
N LEU A 245 13.85 7.12 -19.66
CA LEU A 245 12.84 7.22 -20.70
C LEU A 245 11.94 8.45 -20.51
N HIS A 246 11.37 8.63 -19.33
CA HIS A 246 10.49 9.75 -19.03
C HIS A 246 11.28 11.05 -18.84
N ASP A 247 12.19 11.10 -17.88
CA ASP A 247 12.82 12.38 -17.50
C ASP A 247 13.83 12.87 -18.56
N ASN A 248 14.63 11.96 -19.13
CA ASN A 248 15.66 12.34 -20.11
C ASN A 248 15.13 12.42 -21.55
N LEU A 249 14.19 11.55 -21.94
CA LEU A 249 13.69 11.46 -23.32
C LEU A 249 12.26 11.99 -23.50
N GLY A 250 11.58 12.39 -22.42
CA GLY A 250 10.21 12.91 -22.47
C GLY A 250 9.17 11.87 -22.88
N ILE A 251 9.44 10.58 -22.68
CA ILE A 251 8.49 9.50 -23.02
C ILE A 251 7.40 9.48 -21.97
N HIS A 252 6.14 9.52 -22.40
CA HIS A 252 4.97 9.45 -21.54
C HIS A 252 5.03 8.26 -20.56
N SER A 253 4.66 8.51 -19.30
CA SER A 253 4.77 7.58 -18.18
C SER A 253 4.04 6.25 -18.41
N GLU A 254 2.93 6.27 -19.16
CA GLU A 254 2.20 5.07 -19.59
C GLU A 254 3.13 4.05 -20.25
N VAL A 255 3.98 4.49 -21.18
CA VAL A 255 4.88 3.60 -21.92
C VAL A 255 5.88 2.97 -20.96
N CYS A 256 6.42 3.74 -20.01
CA CYS A 256 7.34 3.24 -18.98
C CYS A 256 6.68 2.18 -18.09
N VAL A 257 5.43 2.40 -17.67
CA VAL A 257 4.65 1.45 -16.87
C VAL A 257 4.34 0.18 -17.67
N LEU A 258 3.91 0.30 -18.92
CA LEU A 258 3.60 -0.85 -19.77
C LEU A 258 4.84 -1.69 -20.07
N ILE A 259 6.01 -1.07 -20.23
CA ILE A 259 7.29 -1.79 -20.34
C ILE A 259 7.57 -2.58 -19.06
N LEU A 260 7.46 -1.96 -17.88
CA LEU A 260 7.63 -2.67 -16.61
C LEU A 260 6.68 -3.86 -16.49
N PHE A 261 5.39 -3.64 -16.76
CA PHE A 261 4.37 -4.70 -16.67
C PHE A 261 4.64 -5.82 -17.67
N SER A 262 5.10 -5.48 -18.87
CA SER A 262 5.52 -6.47 -19.87
C SER A 262 6.71 -7.29 -19.37
N ILE A 263 7.72 -6.65 -18.78
CA ILE A 263 8.86 -7.35 -18.18
C ILE A 263 8.39 -8.30 -17.06
N TYR A 264 7.57 -7.80 -16.14
CA TYR A 264 7.01 -8.61 -15.04
C TYR A 264 6.21 -9.79 -15.59
N ALA A 265 5.32 -9.55 -16.55
CA ALA A 265 4.49 -10.57 -17.17
C ALA A 265 5.34 -11.62 -17.91
N MET A 266 6.39 -11.21 -18.61
CA MET A 266 7.30 -12.14 -19.30
C MET A 266 8.09 -13.01 -18.32
N ILE A 267 8.52 -12.46 -17.19
CA ILE A 267 9.18 -13.22 -16.11
C ILE A 267 8.20 -14.27 -15.55
N VAL A 268 6.97 -13.86 -15.23
CA VAL A 268 5.92 -14.77 -14.71
C VAL A 268 5.57 -15.85 -15.73
N TRP A 269 5.38 -15.48 -16.99
CA TRP A 269 5.09 -16.40 -18.08
C TRP A 269 6.22 -17.42 -18.29
N SER A 270 7.48 -16.98 -18.25
CA SER A 270 8.64 -17.88 -18.34
C SER A 270 8.67 -18.91 -17.21
N ALA A 271 8.34 -18.50 -15.97
CA ALA A 271 8.25 -19.42 -14.83
C ALA A 271 7.09 -20.42 -14.96
N ASP A 272 5.92 -19.94 -15.42
CA ASP A 272 4.75 -20.78 -15.66
C ASP A 272 5.00 -21.85 -16.74
N ARG A 273 5.81 -21.51 -17.75
CA ARG A 273 6.25 -22.43 -18.81
C ARG A 273 7.32 -23.43 -18.34
N THR A 274 7.94 -23.20 -17.19
CA THR A 274 8.97 -24.05 -16.62
C THR A 274 8.61 -24.50 -15.20
N PRO A 275 7.42 -25.12 -14.98
CA PRO A 275 6.96 -25.48 -13.65
C PRO A 275 7.88 -26.53 -13.03
N TYR A 276 7.99 -26.53 -11.70
CA TYR A 276 8.65 -27.63 -10.99
C TYR A 276 7.69 -28.81 -10.82
N GLU A 277 8.22 -30.00 -10.57
CA GLU A 277 7.42 -31.21 -10.38
C GLU A 277 6.42 -31.05 -9.23
N GLY A 278 5.14 -31.30 -9.52
CA GLY A 278 4.05 -31.19 -8.55
C GLY A 278 3.42 -29.79 -8.39
N ALA A 279 3.88 -28.76 -9.13
CA ALA A 279 3.29 -27.41 -9.08
C ALA A 279 1.79 -27.38 -9.47
N ARG A 280 1.33 -28.36 -10.26
CA ARG A 280 -0.05 -28.44 -10.78
C ARG A 280 -0.98 -29.36 -9.98
N LEU A 281 -0.55 -29.91 -8.85
CA LEU A 281 -1.32 -30.86 -8.06
C LEU A 281 -2.27 -30.21 -7.02
N SER A 282 -2.39 -28.88 -7.02
CA SER A 282 -3.14 -28.15 -5.98
C SER A 282 -4.63 -28.02 -6.29
N SER A 283 -5.49 -28.59 -5.44
CA SER A 283 -6.92 -28.22 -5.38
C SER A 283 -7.07 -26.90 -4.61
N SER A 284 -7.62 -25.87 -5.26
CA SER A 284 -7.96 -24.62 -4.59
C SER A 284 -9.33 -24.72 -3.93
N ASN A 285 -9.40 -24.46 -2.62
CA ASN A 285 -10.68 -24.31 -1.93
C ASN A 285 -11.06 -22.84 -1.89
N PHE A 286 -12.33 -22.55 -2.17
CA PHE A 286 -12.89 -21.21 -2.02
C PHE A 286 -12.84 -20.79 -0.54
N GLY A 287 -11.90 -19.88 -0.21
CA GLY A 287 -11.61 -19.47 1.16
C GLY A 287 -11.99 -18.02 1.45
N ALA A 288 -11.70 -17.58 2.68
CA ALA A 288 -11.96 -16.20 3.14
C ALA A 288 -11.34 -15.12 2.23
N LEU A 289 -10.19 -15.41 1.61
CA LEU A 289 -9.52 -14.49 0.68
C LEU A 289 -10.24 -14.38 -0.67
N ALA A 290 -10.80 -15.47 -1.17
CA ALA A 290 -11.61 -15.42 -2.39
C ALA A 290 -12.88 -14.60 -2.15
N LEU A 291 -13.53 -14.78 -0.99
CA LEU A 291 -14.64 -13.93 -0.57
C LEU A 291 -14.24 -12.46 -0.44
N ALA A 292 -13.07 -12.16 0.15
CA ALA A 292 -12.57 -10.79 0.26
C ALA A 292 -12.42 -10.12 -1.12
N ILE A 293 -11.83 -10.83 -2.08
CA ILE A 293 -11.69 -10.34 -3.46
C ILE A 293 -13.06 -10.14 -4.14
N LEU A 294 -14.00 -11.08 -3.98
CA LEU A 294 -15.34 -10.92 -4.54
C LEU A 294 -16.06 -9.70 -3.95
N LEU A 295 -15.98 -9.50 -2.64
CA LEU A 295 -16.58 -8.34 -1.96
C LEU A 295 -15.94 -7.03 -2.44
N HIS A 296 -14.61 -7.00 -2.58
CA HIS A 296 -13.86 -5.86 -3.11
C HIS A 296 -14.37 -5.45 -4.49
N TYR A 297 -14.36 -6.35 -5.48
CA TYR A 297 -14.83 -6.01 -6.82
C TYR A 297 -16.34 -5.74 -6.89
N SER A 298 -17.16 -6.48 -6.13
CA SER A 298 -18.61 -6.25 -6.07
C SER A 298 -18.94 -4.85 -5.53
N PHE A 299 -18.16 -4.36 -4.58
CA PHE A 299 -18.31 -3.00 -4.04
C PHE A 299 -18.07 -1.93 -5.11
N TYR A 300 -17.01 -2.01 -5.91
CA TYR A 300 -16.79 -1.03 -6.97
C TYR A 300 -17.81 -1.14 -8.09
N ILE A 301 -18.25 -2.35 -8.45
CA ILE A 301 -19.36 -2.54 -9.39
C ILE A 301 -20.61 -1.84 -8.85
N TYR A 302 -20.94 -2.02 -7.57
CA TYR A 302 -22.06 -1.33 -6.92
C TYR A 302 -21.91 0.20 -7.00
N LEU A 303 -20.71 0.74 -6.72
CA LEU A 303 -20.46 2.18 -6.80
C LEU A 303 -20.60 2.71 -8.24
N VAL A 304 -20.19 1.96 -9.26
CA VAL A 304 -20.36 2.37 -10.66
C VAL A 304 -21.82 2.66 -11.00
N PHE A 305 -22.75 1.86 -10.46
CA PHE A 305 -24.18 2.04 -10.73
C PHE A 305 -24.89 3.03 -9.80
N THR A 306 -24.36 3.28 -8.60
CA THR A 306 -25.09 4.01 -7.55
C THR A 306 -24.45 5.32 -7.14
N ALA A 307 -23.13 5.46 -7.28
CA ALA A 307 -22.40 6.64 -6.84
C ALA A 307 -22.55 7.79 -7.83
N LYS A 308 -22.79 8.99 -7.28
CA LYS A 308 -22.86 10.26 -8.00
C LYS A 308 -21.76 11.19 -7.51
N PRO A 309 -20.68 11.41 -8.30
CA PRO A 309 -19.56 12.27 -7.91
C PRO A 309 -19.99 13.67 -7.51
N GLU A 310 -20.99 14.24 -8.20
CA GLU A 310 -21.52 15.59 -7.96
C GLU A 310 -22.13 15.79 -6.57
N ASN A 311 -22.47 14.70 -5.89
CA ASN A 311 -23.04 14.73 -4.53
C ASN A 311 -22.00 14.51 -3.43
N GLN A 312 -20.73 14.29 -3.77
CA GLN A 312 -19.68 14.04 -2.80
C GLN A 312 -18.98 15.35 -2.40
N VAL A 313 -18.85 15.59 -1.09
CA VAL A 313 -18.12 16.73 -0.53
C VAL A 313 -16.95 16.21 0.30
N SER A 314 -15.75 16.29 -0.29
CA SER A 314 -14.50 15.89 0.36
C SER A 314 -14.01 16.97 1.31
N LEU A 315 -14.16 16.72 2.61
CA LEU A 315 -13.53 17.53 3.65
C LEU A 315 -12.09 17.07 3.82
N GLY A 316 -11.14 17.99 4.00
CA GLY A 316 -9.76 17.65 4.28
C GLY A 316 -8.75 18.69 3.85
N LEU A 317 -7.50 18.28 3.91
CA LEU A 317 -6.43 18.99 3.25
C LEU A 317 -6.56 18.76 1.75
N HIS A 318 -6.21 19.78 0.99
CA HIS A 318 -6.18 19.78 -0.47
C HIS A 318 -4.95 20.58 -0.90
N GLN A 319 -4.62 20.52 -2.19
CA GLN A 319 -3.57 21.36 -2.76
C GLN A 319 -3.78 22.82 -2.35
N GLN A 320 -2.73 23.47 -1.86
CA GLN A 320 -2.81 24.85 -1.41
C GLN A 320 -3.01 25.78 -2.62
N ILE A 321 -3.95 26.72 -2.49
CA ILE A 321 -4.17 27.74 -3.52
C ILE A 321 -3.05 28.78 -3.39
N GLY A 322 -2.09 28.73 -4.30
CA GLY A 322 -0.95 29.65 -4.38
C GLY A 322 -1.03 30.58 -5.59
N ASN A 323 -0.03 31.47 -5.72
CA ASN A 323 0.13 32.28 -6.93
C ASN A 323 0.60 31.37 -8.08
N CYS A 324 -0.30 31.09 -9.04
CA CYS A 324 -0.03 30.22 -10.19
C CYS A 324 1.15 30.68 -11.08
N ASN A 325 1.63 31.92 -10.91
CA ASN A 325 2.75 32.48 -11.68
C ASN A 325 4.13 32.23 -11.06
N VAL A 326 4.20 31.61 -9.88
CA VAL A 326 5.47 31.36 -9.18
C VAL A 326 5.77 29.86 -9.20
N PRO A 327 6.73 29.39 -10.01
CA PRO A 327 7.14 28.00 -9.98
C PRO A 327 7.84 27.68 -8.65
N ILE A 328 7.52 26.53 -8.08
CA ILE A 328 8.20 25.98 -6.90
C ILE A 328 9.19 24.94 -7.41
N LYS A 329 10.41 24.95 -6.86
CA LYS A 329 11.40 23.95 -7.20
C LYS A 329 11.02 22.62 -6.55
N VAL A 330 10.82 21.59 -7.37
CA VAL A 330 10.68 20.19 -6.95
C VAL A 330 12.02 19.51 -7.21
N LEU A 331 12.57 18.81 -6.22
CA LEU A 331 13.82 18.07 -6.39
C LEU A 331 13.51 16.60 -6.69
N THR A 332 14.06 16.11 -7.79
CA THR A 332 14.13 14.66 -8.02
C THR A 332 15.10 14.00 -7.02
N PRO A 333 15.03 12.68 -6.80
CA PRO A 333 16.03 11.95 -6.00
C PRO A 333 17.49 12.15 -6.47
N PHE A 334 17.70 12.63 -7.70
CA PHE A 334 19.01 12.98 -8.26
C PHE A 334 19.40 14.46 -8.10
N GLY A 335 18.59 15.24 -7.37
CA GLY A 335 18.83 16.65 -7.09
C GLY A 335 18.63 17.59 -8.28
N GLN A 336 17.99 17.09 -9.35
CA GLN A 336 17.57 17.89 -10.50
C GLN A 336 16.23 18.54 -10.23
#